data_AF-A0AAJ4ZRA8-F1
#
_entry.id   AF-A0AAJ4ZRA8-F1
#
_cell.length_a   1.000
_cell.length_b   1.000
_cell.length_c   1.000
_cell.angle_alpha   90.00
_cell.angle_beta   90.00
_cell.angle_gamma   90.00
#
_symmetry.space_group_name_H-M   'P 1'
#
loop_
_entity.id
_entity.type
_entity.pdbx_description
1 polymer ?
#
loop_
_entity_poly.entity_id
_entity_poly.type
_entity_poly.pdbx_seq_one_letter_code
_entity_poly.pdbx_strand_id
1 'polypeptide(L)'
;MSWTVATTTSTGRIHPTPAVSESAGMFACYEAIAGLSEDMVDAAERADWEEVSRLERECAAHMERLGHARRPALSVEDVRRKRDLMMRILANDARVRALVCPRQDELMRLASGERRAIGVRQAYAAVSYY
;
A
#
# COMPACT_ATOMS: atom_id res chain seq x y z
N MET A 1 -59.39 -39.82 -2.58
CA MET A 1 -58.90 -39.26 -1.31
C MET A 1 -57.84 -38.24 -1.67
N SER A 2 -58.21 -36.97 -1.67
CA SER A 2 -57.46 -35.86 -2.27
C SER A 2 -56.88 -35.01 -1.15
N TRP A 3 -55.55 -34.83 -1.13
CA TRP A 3 -54.91 -33.92 -0.19
C TRP A 3 -54.44 -32.68 -0.94
N THR A 4 -55.09 -31.56 -0.66
CA THR A 4 -54.72 -30.22 -1.08
C THR A 4 -53.54 -29.74 -0.22
N VAL A 5 -52.44 -29.33 -0.86
CA VAL A 5 -51.33 -28.65 -0.20
C VAL A 5 -51.55 -27.15 -0.29
N ALA A 6 -51.59 -26.51 0.88
CA ALA A 6 -51.73 -25.07 1.07
C ALA A 6 -50.49 -24.31 0.56
N THR A 7 -50.73 -23.22 -0.17
CA THR A 7 -49.71 -22.25 -0.55
C THR A 7 -49.40 -21.33 0.63
N THR A 8 -48.27 -21.54 1.30
CA THR A 8 -47.70 -20.56 2.23
C THR A 8 -46.93 -19.50 1.45
N THR A 9 -47.54 -18.32 1.32
CA THR A 9 -46.87 -17.08 0.90
C THR A 9 -45.85 -16.69 1.97
N SER A 10 -44.56 -16.90 1.71
CA SER A 10 -43.47 -16.38 2.53
C SER A 10 -42.95 -15.09 1.91
N THR A 11 -43.35 -14.00 2.55
CA THR A 11 -42.88 -12.61 2.45
C THR A 11 -41.46 -12.46 1.90
N GLY A 12 -41.34 -11.79 0.76
CA GLY A 12 -40.08 -11.43 0.12
C GLY A 12 -39.21 -10.57 1.04
N ARG A 13 -38.13 -11.17 1.52
CA ARG A 13 -37.00 -10.48 2.15
C ARG A 13 -36.34 -9.61 1.09
N ILE A 14 -36.30 -8.30 1.33
CA ILE A 14 -35.52 -7.36 0.53
C ILE A 14 -34.05 -7.74 0.72
N HIS A 15 -33.48 -8.46 -0.24
CA HIS A 15 -32.04 -8.66 -0.29
C HIS A 15 -31.40 -7.33 -0.72
N PRO A 16 -30.45 -6.77 0.05
CA PRO A 16 -29.64 -5.67 -0.46
C PRO A 16 -28.84 -6.16 -1.68
N THR A 17 -28.80 -5.33 -2.71
CA THR A 17 -28.09 -5.55 -3.96
C THR A 17 -26.58 -5.79 -3.69
N PRO A 18 -25.95 -6.82 -4.29
CA PRO A 18 -24.55 -7.19 -4.01
C PRO A 18 -23.54 -6.06 -4.32
N ALA A 19 -23.89 -5.09 -5.17
CA ALA A 19 -23.02 -3.98 -5.54
C ALA A 19 -22.62 -3.05 -4.38
N VAL A 20 -23.51 -2.83 -3.39
CA VAL A 20 -23.24 -1.91 -2.26
C VAL A 20 -22.24 -2.53 -1.27
N SER A 21 -22.27 -3.86 -1.11
CA SER A 21 -21.31 -4.58 -0.27
C SER A 21 -19.93 -4.66 -0.92
N GLU A 22 -19.87 -4.76 -2.26
CA GLU A 22 -18.62 -4.76 -3.02
C GLU A 22 -17.93 -3.39 -2.97
N SER A 23 -18.67 -2.28 -3.12
CA SER A 23 -18.11 -0.93 -2.99
C SER A 23 -17.65 -0.62 -1.56
N ALA A 24 -18.38 -1.07 -0.55
CA ALA A 24 -17.98 -0.91 0.85
C ALA A 24 -16.64 -1.61 1.16
N GLY A 25 -16.47 -2.85 0.69
CA GLY A 25 -15.20 -3.58 0.84
C GLY A 25 -14.02 -2.91 0.13
N MET A 26 -14.24 -2.36 -1.06
CA MET A 26 -13.24 -1.58 -1.79
C MET A 26 -12.82 -0.32 -1.01
N PHE A 27 -13.79 0.45 -0.49
CA PHE A 27 -13.47 1.66 0.28
C PHE A 27 -12.75 1.34 1.59
N ALA A 28 -13.14 0.28 2.28
CA ALA A 28 -12.43 -0.17 3.48
C ALA A 28 -10.94 -0.48 3.20
N CYS A 29 -10.61 -1.01 2.02
CA CYS A 29 -9.21 -1.24 1.65
C CYS A 29 -8.46 0.07 1.37
N TYR A 30 -9.07 1.01 0.65
CA TYR A 30 -8.44 2.32 0.41
C TYR A 30 -8.25 3.12 1.70
N GLU A 31 -9.20 3.05 2.63
CA GLU A 31 -9.10 3.71 3.93
C GLU A 31 -8.01 3.08 4.80
N ALA A 32 -7.92 1.74 4.81
CA ALA A 32 -6.84 1.04 5.50
C ALA A 32 -5.46 1.42 4.94
N ILE A 33 -5.28 1.44 3.61
CA ILE A 33 -4.01 1.85 2.99
C ILE A 33 -3.71 3.32 3.30
N ALA A 34 -4.70 4.20 3.28
CA ALA A 34 -4.50 5.60 3.63
C ALA A 34 -4.00 5.76 5.07
N GLY A 35 -4.59 5.05 6.03
CA GLY A 35 -4.12 5.04 7.43
C GLY A 35 -2.73 4.44 7.58
N LEU A 36 -2.49 3.25 7.02
CA LEU A 36 -1.17 2.60 7.09
C LEU A 36 -0.07 3.44 6.44
N SER A 37 -0.36 4.13 5.32
CA SER A 37 0.61 5.02 4.69
C SER A 37 0.92 6.27 5.54
N GLU A 38 -0.01 6.72 6.37
CA GLU A 38 0.20 7.79 7.34
C GLU A 38 1.09 7.29 8.50
N ASP A 39 0.80 6.11 9.04
CA ASP A 39 1.64 5.46 10.05
C ASP A 39 3.07 5.19 9.53
N MET A 40 3.22 4.90 8.23
CA MET A 40 4.54 4.76 7.59
C MET A 40 5.33 6.06 7.57
N VAL A 41 4.66 7.22 7.40
CA VAL A 41 5.33 8.53 7.49
C VAL A 41 5.85 8.71 8.92
N ASP A 42 5.01 8.48 9.92
CA ASP A 42 5.36 8.59 11.33
C ASP A 42 6.54 7.66 11.72
N ALA A 43 6.54 6.42 11.23
CA ALA A 43 7.63 5.47 11.43
C ALA A 43 8.92 5.92 10.74
N ALA A 44 8.83 6.43 9.50
CA ALA A 44 9.98 6.93 8.75
C ALA A 44 10.60 8.18 9.39
N GLU A 45 9.79 9.08 9.97
CA GLU A 45 10.28 10.25 10.73
C GLU A 45 11.10 9.84 11.96
N ARG A 46 10.74 8.72 12.61
CA ARG A 46 11.48 8.12 13.72
C ARG A 46 12.65 7.22 13.28
N ALA A 47 12.86 7.07 11.98
CA ALA A 47 13.81 6.12 11.39
C ALA A 47 13.60 4.66 11.83
N ASP A 48 12.35 4.28 12.13
CA ASP A 48 11.97 2.92 12.49
C ASP A 48 11.69 2.09 11.23
N TRP A 49 12.78 1.62 10.60
CA TRP A 49 12.69 0.91 9.32
C TRP A 49 12.08 -0.49 9.41
N GLU A 50 12.12 -1.11 10.60
CA GLU A 50 11.43 -2.38 10.84
C GLU A 50 9.92 -2.17 10.78
N GLU A 51 9.43 -1.12 11.45
CA GLU A 51 8.02 -0.75 11.43
C GLU A 51 7.55 -0.32 10.04
N VAL A 52 8.35 0.51 9.32
CA VAL A 52 8.06 0.85 7.91
C VAL A 52 7.90 -0.41 7.06
N SER A 53 8.80 -1.39 7.22
CA SER A 53 8.73 -2.65 6.47
C SER A 53 7.52 -3.52 6.85
N ARG A 54 7.09 -3.48 8.12
CA ARG A 54 5.88 -4.18 8.58
C ARG A 54 4.63 -3.56 7.96
N LEU A 55 4.50 -2.24 8.06
CA LEU A 55 3.37 -1.49 7.51
C LEU A 55 3.29 -1.62 5.98
N GLU A 56 4.42 -1.65 5.27
CA GLU A 56 4.46 -1.90 3.82
C GLU A 56 3.83 -3.25 3.44
N ARG A 57 4.14 -4.32 4.20
CA ARG A 57 3.54 -5.65 3.97
C ARG A 57 2.03 -5.65 4.18
N GLU A 58 1.54 -4.90 5.16
CA GLU A 58 0.10 -4.75 5.40
C GLU A 58 -0.57 -3.96 4.27
N CYS A 59 0.03 -2.85 3.83
CA CYS A 59 -0.40 -2.12 2.64
C CYS A 59 -0.48 -3.04 1.40
N ALA A 60 0.54 -3.88 1.18
CA ALA A 60 0.57 -4.82 0.06
C ALA A 60 -0.58 -5.82 0.11
N ALA A 61 -0.91 -6.36 1.29
CA ALA A 61 -2.05 -7.27 1.46
C ALA A 61 -3.40 -6.58 1.13
N HIS A 62 -3.57 -5.31 1.50
CA HIS A 62 -4.76 -4.54 1.10
C HIS A 62 -4.80 -4.22 -0.40
N MET A 63 -3.66 -3.92 -1.03
CA MET A 63 -3.58 -3.73 -2.47
C MET A 63 -3.88 -5.01 -3.26
N GLU A 64 -3.40 -6.17 -2.79
CA GLU A 64 -3.70 -7.47 -3.39
C GLU A 64 -5.22 -7.75 -3.33
N ARG A 65 -5.86 -7.50 -2.19
CA ARG A 65 -7.33 -7.60 -2.05
C ARG A 65 -8.07 -6.69 -3.03
N LEU A 66 -7.60 -5.45 -3.24
CA LEU A 66 -8.16 -4.55 -4.25
C LEU A 66 -7.96 -5.07 -5.68
N GLY A 67 -6.84 -5.74 -5.96
CA GLY A 67 -6.54 -6.35 -7.26
C GLY A 67 -7.46 -7.51 -7.62
N HIS A 68 -7.87 -8.30 -6.63
CA HIS A 68 -8.79 -9.42 -6.81
C HIS A 68 -10.27 -9.05 -6.70
N ALA A 69 -10.59 -7.88 -6.14
CA ALA A 69 -11.96 -7.42 -6.01
C ALA A 69 -12.58 -7.10 -7.38
N ARG A 70 -13.84 -7.52 -7.57
CA ARG A 70 -14.63 -7.07 -8.71
C ARG A 70 -14.82 -5.55 -8.61
N ARG A 71 -14.71 -4.84 -9.73
CA ARG A 71 -14.90 -3.39 -9.77
C ARG A 71 -16.39 -3.07 -9.78
N PRO A 72 -16.97 -2.51 -8.70
CA PRO A 72 -18.37 -2.14 -8.69
C PRO A 72 -18.58 -0.88 -9.55
N ALA A 73 -19.82 -0.68 -10.01
CA ALA A 73 -20.22 0.61 -10.55
C ALA A 73 -20.20 1.63 -9.41
N LEU A 74 -19.56 2.78 -9.64
CA LEU A 74 -19.40 3.84 -8.64
C LEU A 74 -20.34 5.00 -8.97
N SER A 75 -20.95 5.57 -7.93
CA SER A 75 -21.60 6.87 -8.05
C SER A 75 -20.57 7.97 -8.29
N VAL A 76 -21.02 9.16 -8.70
CA VAL A 76 -20.14 10.33 -8.85
C VAL A 76 -19.47 10.69 -7.52
N GLU A 77 -20.19 10.54 -6.41
CA GLU A 77 -19.67 10.76 -5.05
C GLU A 77 -18.58 9.75 -4.70
N ASP A 78 -18.81 8.46 -4.99
CA ASP A 78 -17.84 7.40 -4.76
C ASP A 78 -16.56 7.59 -5.58
N VAL A 79 -16.67 8.06 -6.83
CA VAL A 79 -15.49 8.38 -7.66
C VAL A 79 -14.67 9.50 -7.01
N ARG A 80 -15.32 10.54 -6.47
CA ARG A 80 -14.64 11.63 -5.75
C ARG A 80 -13.97 11.12 -4.49
N ARG A 81 -14.69 10.35 -3.66
CA ARG A 81 -14.15 9.73 -2.44
C ARG A 81 -12.93 8.86 -2.74
N LYS A 82 -13.02 8.02 -3.77
CA LYS A 82 -11.91 7.15 -4.20
C LYS A 82 -10.69 7.96 -4.63
N ARG A 83 -10.89 9.03 -5.41
CA ARG A 83 -9.82 9.94 -5.82
C ARG A 83 -9.15 10.58 -4.61
N ASP A 84 -9.93 11.07 -3.65
CA ASP A 84 -9.41 11.78 -2.48
C ASP A 84 -8.56 10.84 -1.60
N LEU A 85 -9.00 9.60 -1.40
CA LEU A 85 -8.21 8.56 -0.73
C LEU A 85 -6.91 8.26 -1.48
N MET A 86 -6.96 8.12 -2.81
CA MET A 86 -5.77 7.85 -3.62
C MET A 86 -4.75 8.99 -3.55
N MET A 87 -5.22 10.24 -3.58
CA MET A 87 -4.34 11.40 -3.43
C MET A 87 -3.67 11.45 -2.05
N ARG A 88 -4.37 11.06 -0.98
CA ARG A 88 -3.78 10.93 0.36
C ARG A 88 -2.67 9.88 0.38
N ILE A 89 -2.93 8.69 -0.15
CA ILE A 89 -1.94 7.60 -0.23
C ILE A 89 -0.69 8.08 -1.00
N LEU A 90 -0.88 8.67 -2.18
CA LEU A 90 0.25 9.17 -3.00
C LEU A 90 1.04 10.29 -2.32
N ALA A 91 0.37 11.16 -1.56
CA ALA A 91 1.03 12.21 -0.79
C ALA A 91 1.88 11.62 0.35
N ASN A 92 1.36 10.62 1.06
CA ASN A 92 2.09 9.91 2.11
C ASN A 92 3.29 9.15 1.53
N ASP A 93 3.12 8.42 0.44
CA ASP A 93 4.23 7.75 -0.27
C ASP A 93 5.34 8.72 -0.66
N ALA A 94 4.97 9.91 -1.15
CA ALA A 94 5.94 10.93 -1.50
C ALA A 94 6.71 11.44 -0.28
N ARG A 95 6.06 11.59 0.88
CA ARG A 95 6.70 11.96 2.15
C ARG A 95 7.66 10.87 2.64
N VAL A 96 7.24 9.60 2.63
CA VAL A 96 8.12 8.47 2.98
C VAL A 96 9.35 8.46 2.09
N ARG A 97 9.20 8.59 0.76
CA ARG A 97 10.34 8.68 -0.15
C ARG A 97 11.24 9.90 0.14
N ALA A 98 10.66 11.05 0.46
CA ALA A 98 11.45 12.23 0.81
C ALA A 98 12.29 12.06 2.09
N LEU A 99 11.86 11.20 3.02
CA LEU A 99 12.61 10.86 4.22
C LEU A 99 13.73 9.81 3.94
N VAL A 100 13.50 8.89 3.00
CA VAL A 100 14.43 7.79 2.67
C VAL A 100 15.48 8.19 1.62
N CYS A 101 15.06 8.85 0.53
CA CYS A 101 15.92 9.13 -0.63
C CYS A 101 17.16 9.99 -0.34
N PRO A 102 17.12 11.06 0.49
CA PRO A 102 18.33 11.85 0.77
C PRO A 102 19.40 11.03 1.50
N ARG A 103 18.97 10.13 2.40
CA ARG A 103 19.88 9.27 3.16
C ARG A 103 20.43 8.13 2.30
N GLN A 104 19.65 7.59 1.35
CA GLN A 104 20.15 6.64 0.37
C GLN A 104 21.23 7.25 -0.54
N ASP A 105 21.03 8.46 -1.04
CA ASP A 105 22.02 9.15 -1.89
C ASP A 105 23.32 9.40 -1.13
N GLU A 106 23.24 9.81 0.14
CA GLU A 106 24.39 9.98 1.03
C GLU A 106 25.12 8.64 1.28
N LEU A 107 24.39 7.57 1.60
CA LEU A 107 24.95 6.24 1.80
C LEU A 107 25.62 5.70 0.52
N MET A 108 25.02 5.90 -0.66
CA MET A 108 25.63 5.50 -1.93
C MET A 108 26.90 6.31 -2.23
N ARG A 109 26.93 7.60 -1.89
CA ARG A 109 28.14 8.43 -2.00
C ARG A 109 29.25 7.96 -1.08
N LEU A 110 28.95 7.66 0.18
CA LEU A 110 29.95 7.12 1.13
C LEU A 110 30.48 5.76 0.67
N ALA A 111 29.58 4.83 0.34
CA ALA A 111 29.96 3.50 -0.12
C ALA A 111 30.76 3.53 -1.44
N SER A 112 30.46 4.46 -2.36
CA SER A 112 31.25 4.65 -3.59
C SER A 112 32.60 5.33 -3.34
N GLY A 113 32.70 6.20 -2.33
CA GLY A 113 33.97 6.78 -1.87
C GLY A 113 34.92 5.72 -1.31
N GLU A 114 34.43 4.82 -0.47
CA GLU A 114 35.21 3.70 0.09
C GLU A 114 35.71 2.74 -0.98
N ARG A 115 34.86 2.38 -1.95
CA ARG A 115 35.26 1.54 -3.10
C ARG A 115 36.37 2.19 -3.93
N ARG A 116 36.32 3.51 -4.16
CA ARG A 116 37.42 4.23 -4.83
C ARG A 116 38.70 4.23 -4.00
N ALA A 117 38.60 4.44 -2.69
CA ALA A 117 39.76 4.43 -1.79
C ALA A 117 40.47 3.06 -1.74
N ILE A 118 39.71 1.97 -1.77
CA ILE A 118 40.26 0.60 -1.85
C ILE A 118 40.93 0.36 -3.19
N GLY A 119 40.30 0.76 -4.30
CA GLY A 119 40.89 0.64 -5.65
C GLY A 119 42.19 1.44 -5.81
N VAL A 120 42.27 2.64 -5.24
CA VAL A 120 43.51 3.44 -5.23
C VAL A 120 44.59 2.77 -4.38
N ARG A 121 44.26 2.27 -3.17
CA ARG A 121 45.24 1.53 -2.34
C ARG A 121 45.76 0.27 -3.04
N GLN A 122 44.90 -0.47 -3.74
CA GLN A 122 45.31 -1.64 -4.52
C GLN A 122 46.20 -1.28 -5.70
N ALA A 123 45.94 -0.16 -6.38
CA ALA A 123 46.80 0.33 -7.46
C ALA A 123 48.19 0.73 -6.96
N TYR A 124 48.28 1.41 -5.81
CA TYR A 124 49.57 1.73 -5.19
C TYR A 124 50.30 0.48 -4.69
N ALA A 125 49.59 -0.54 -4.18
CA ALA A 125 50.20 -1.81 -3.79
C ALA A 125 50.73 -2.60 -5.01
N ALA A 126 50.00 -2.62 -6.13
CA ALA A 126 50.42 -3.31 -7.36
C ALA A 126 51.66 -2.68 -8.01
N VAL A 127 51.85 -1.37 -7.88
CA VAL A 127 53.02 -0.65 -8.42
C VAL A 127 54.24 -0.75 -7.48
N SER A 128 54.02 -1.05 -6.19
CA SER A 128 55.11 -1.16 -5.18
C SER A 128 55.80 -2.53 -5.13
N TYR A 129 55.45 -3.48 -6.00
CA TYR A 129 56.08 -4.82 -6.07
C TYR A 129 57.05 -4.98 -7.27
N TYR A 130 57.56 -3.87 -7.81
CA TYR A 130 58.68 -3.88 -8.77
C TYR A 130 59.85 -3.04 -8.24
#